data_AF-A0A2V7ELR6-F1
#
_entry.id   AF-A0A2V7ELR6-F1
#
_cell.length_a   1.000
_cell.length_b   1.000
_cell.length_c   1.000
_cell.angle_alpha   90.00
_cell.angle_beta   90.00
_cell.angle_gamma   90.00
#
_symmetry.space_group_name_H-M   'P 1'
#
loop_
_entity.id
_entity.type
_entity.pdbx_description
1 polymer ?
#
loop_
_entity_poly.entity_id
_entity_poly.type
_entity_poly.pdbx_seq_one_letter_code
_entity_poly.pdbx_strand_id
1 'polypeptide(L)'
;MATRVTEADAAGRPPEPGWRRPRLAPSLSEVYRTVPVGEGAWWRKALAFAGPGYLVAVGYMDPGNWATDLAGGSKFGYTLLSVVLLSNLMAILLQGLASKLGIVTGRDLAQACRDHYSRPVSLALWVICEIAIAACDLAEVIGSAIALNLLFGIPLPVGIAITALDVLLVLFLQHKGFRLVEALVVALIATIAACFLFEIIIARPDMVAVAAGFVPRPSILSDGHQLYIAIGILGATVMPHNLYLHSSVVQTRRYEETPAGRRMAVRYAFLDSTIALTCALFINAAILVVAAATFHTSGHTEVAEIQDAYQLLTPLLGVAGASAVFALALLASGQNSTLTGTLAGQIVMEGFLNIRIRPWLRRL
;
A
#
# COMPACT_ATOMS: atom_id res chain seq x y z
N MET A 1 -4.44 -27.73 -4.69
CA MET A 1 -3.24 -28.58 -4.69
C MET A 1 -2.63 -28.54 -6.09
N ALA A 2 -1.87 -27.48 -6.39
CA ALA A 2 -1.19 -27.35 -7.69
C ALA A 2 0.10 -28.18 -7.64
N THR A 3 0.17 -29.21 -8.49
CA THR A 3 1.30 -30.14 -8.58
C THR A 3 2.57 -29.37 -8.91
N ARG A 4 3.58 -29.49 -8.05
CA ARG A 4 4.91 -28.89 -8.25
C ARG A 4 5.52 -29.45 -9.53
N VAL A 5 6.02 -28.57 -10.38
CA VAL A 5 7.03 -28.92 -11.38
C VAL A 5 8.36 -28.73 -10.66
N THR A 6 9.09 -29.80 -10.37
CA THR A 6 10.43 -29.68 -9.77
C THR A 6 11.38 -28.97 -10.76
N GLU A 7 12.48 -28.37 -10.30
CA GLU A 7 13.50 -27.81 -11.23
C GLU A 7 13.97 -28.85 -12.27
N ALA A 8 13.91 -30.14 -11.92
CA ALA A 8 14.16 -31.26 -12.81
C ALA A 8 13.06 -31.45 -13.89
N ASP A 9 11.79 -31.21 -13.58
CA ASP A 9 10.68 -31.29 -14.54
C ASP A 9 10.60 -30.06 -15.46
N ALA A 10 11.10 -28.90 -15.00
CA ALA A 10 11.12 -27.67 -15.79
C ALA A 10 12.32 -27.55 -16.72
N ALA A 11 13.39 -28.32 -16.47
CA ALA A 11 14.61 -28.36 -17.28
C ALA A 11 14.36 -28.78 -18.75
N GLY A 12 13.19 -29.33 -19.07
CA GLY A 12 12.80 -29.73 -20.42
C GLY A 12 11.82 -28.81 -21.15
N ARG A 13 11.30 -27.73 -20.53
CA ARG A 13 10.36 -26.83 -21.21
C ARG A 13 11.11 -25.68 -21.90
N PRO A 14 10.93 -25.47 -23.21
CA PRO A 14 11.53 -24.33 -23.88
C PRO A 14 10.97 -23.03 -23.27
N PRO A 15 11.81 -22.01 -23.07
CA PRO A 15 11.32 -20.71 -22.63
C PRO A 15 10.35 -20.14 -23.65
N GLU A 16 9.29 -19.50 -23.15
CA GLU A 16 8.36 -18.75 -24.01
C GLU A 16 9.10 -17.59 -24.72
N PRO A 17 8.64 -17.16 -25.91
CA PRO A 17 9.26 -16.06 -26.64
C PRO A 17 9.42 -14.81 -25.76
N GLY A 18 10.64 -14.26 -25.71
CA GLY A 18 10.98 -13.07 -24.92
C GLY A 18 11.54 -13.33 -23.52
N TRP A 19 11.60 -14.59 -23.07
CA TRP A 19 12.12 -14.96 -21.74
C TRP A 19 13.40 -15.78 -21.84
N ARG A 20 14.34 -15.57 -20.91
CA ARG A 20 15.57 -16.37 -20.84
C ARG A 20 15.38 -17.69 -20.09
N ARG A 21 14.34 -17.79 -19.25
CA ARG A 21 14.04 -18.98 -18.43
C ARG A 21 12.57 -19.42 -18.56
N PRO A 22 12.30 -20.73 -18.47
CA PRO A 22 10.93 -21.24 -18.43
C PRO A 22 10.27 -20.90 -17.09
N ARG A 23 8.94 -20.77 -17.12
CA ARG A 23 8.15 -20.54 -15.90
C ARG A 23 8.17 -21.78 -15.02
N LEU A 24 8.82 -21.69 -13.86
CA LEU A 24 9.00 -22.81 -12.93
C LEU A 24 7.74 -23.09 -12.09
N ALA A 25 7.14 -22.06 -11.49
CA ALA A 25 5.99 -22.19 -10.62
C ALA A 25 5.11 -20.92 -10.65
N PRO A 26 3.79 -21.04 -10.42
CA PRO A 26 2.93 -19.87 -10.24
C PRO A 26 3.30 -19.11 -8.96
N SER A 27 3.15 -17.78 -9.02
CA SER A 27 3.25 -16.93 -7.84
C SER A 27 2.16 -17.27 -6.82
N LEU A 28 2.45 -17.17 -5.52
CA LEU A 28 1.52 -17.50 -4.41
C LEU A 28 0.81 -18.85 -4.62
N SER A 29 1.55 -19.93 -4.82
CA SER A 29 0.96 -21.24 -5.21
C SER A 29 -0.09 -21.80 -4.23
N GLU A 30 -0.10 -21.31 -2.98
CA GLU A 30 -1.07 -21.67 -1.93
C GLU A 30 -2.45 -21.06 -2.21
N VAL A 31 -2.48 -19.89 -2.86
CA VAL A 31 -3.67 -19.06 -3.07
C VAL A 31 -3.98 -18.84 -4.56
N TYR A 32 -3.15 -19.38 -5.45
CA TYR A 32 -3.28 -19.27 -6.89
C TYR A 32 -4.64 -19.79 -7.38
N ARG A 33 -5.41 -18.93 -8.05
CA ARG A 33 -6.75 -19.23 -8.60
C ARG A 33 -7.75 -19.82 -7.59
N THR A 34 -7.62 -19.46 -6.32
CA THR A 34 -8.53 -19.95 -5.27
C THR A 34 -9.89 -19.27 -5.27
N VAL A 35 -9.98 -18.02 -5.75
CA VAL A 35 -11.25 -17.27 -5.76
C VAL A 35 -11.97 -17.50 -7.10
N PRO A 36 -13.13 -18.19 -7.10
CA PRO A 36 -13.89 -18.42 -8.32
C PRO A 36 -14.57 -17.12 -8.75
N VAL A 37 -14.38 -16.75 -10.02
CA VAL A 37 -15.14 -15.68 -10.65
C VAL A 37 -16.41 -16.30 -11.23
N GLY A 38 -17.56 -16.07 -10.59
CA GLY A 38 -18.83 -16.62 -11.05
C GLY A 38 -19.30 -16.04 -12.38
N GLU A 39 -20.02 -16.85 -13.16
CA GLU A 39 -20.78 -16.37 -14.31
C GLU A 39 -22.02 -15.61 -13.81
N GLY A 40 -21.99 -14.28 -13.90
CA GLY A 40 -23.07 -13.42 -13.45
C GLY A 40 -22.97 -12.00 -13.98
N ALA A 41 -23.91 -11.14 -13.53
CA ALA A 41 -23.96 -9.74 -13.90
C ALA A 41 -22.64 -9.00 -13.62
N TRP A 42 -22.37 -7.94 -14.38
CA TRP A 42 -21.10 -7.19 -14.35
C TRP A 42 -20.69 -6.72 -12.94
N TRP A 43 -21.64 -6.36 -12.07
CA TRP A 43 -21.40 -5.95 -10.69
C TRP A 43 -21.02 -7.11 -9.75
N ARG A 44 -21.59 -8.31 -9.96
CA ARG A 44 -21.19 -9.53 -9.22
C ARG A 44 -19.79 -9.96 -9.59
N LYS A 45 -19.43 -9.82 -10.87
CA LYS A 45 -18.05 -10.04 -11.34
C LYS A 45 -17.11 -9.00 -10.75
N ALA A 46 -17.47 -7.72 -10.75
CA ALA A 46 -16.67 -6.66 -10.12
C ALA A 46 -16.43 -6.94 -8.63
N LEU A 47 -17.46 -7.34 -7.86
CA LEU A 47 -17.32 -7.73 -6.45
C LEU A 47 -16.46 -8.99 -6.24
N ALA A 48 -16.45 -9.93 -7.19
CA ALA A 48 -15.58 -11.10 -7.12
C ALA A 48 -14.10 -10.75 -7.41
N PHE A 49 -13.87 -9.75 -8.26
CA PHE A 49 -12.54 -9.20 -8.51
C PHE A 49 -12.08 -8.21 -7.46
N ALA A 50 -12.99 -7.63 -6.68
CA ALA A 50 -12.67 -6.71 -5.60
C ALA A 50 -11.85 -7.41 -4.50
N GLY A 51 -10.77 -6.76 -4.07
CA GLY A 51 -9.88 -7.27 -3.01
C GLY A 51 -8.40 -6.95 -3.24
N PRO A 52 -7.78 -7.43 -4.34
CA PRO A 52 -6.39 -7.17 -4.68
C PRO A 52 -6.03 -5.69 -4.68
N GLY A 53 -6.90 -4.85 -5.25
CA GLY A 53 -6.73 -3.40 -5.28
C GLY A 53 -6.70 -2.78 -3.88
N TYR A 54 -7.51 -3.26 -2.95
CA TYR A 54 -7.54 -2.77 -1.57
C TYR A 54 -6.30 -3.20 -0.77
N LEU A 55 -5.81 -4.43 -0.98
CA LEU A 55 -4.53 -4.89 -0.43
C LEU A 55 -3.36 -4.03 -0.91
N VAL A 56 -3.42 -3.52 -2.13
CA VAL A 56 -2.36 -2.67 -2.68
C VAL A 56 -2.54 -1.23 -2.20
N ALA A 57 -3.77 -0.72 -2.21
CA ALA A 57 -4.07 0.65 -1.84
C ALA A 57 -3.72 0.98 -0.40
N VAL A 58 -3.73 0.01 0.52
CA VAL A 58 -3.37 0.30 1.90
C VAL A 58 -1.90 0.64 2.09
N GLY A 59 -0.98 0.05 1.31
CA GLY A 59 0.42 0.45 1.43
C GLY A 59 0.58 1.95 1.14
N TYR A 60 -0.29 2.54 0.32
CA TYR A 60 -0.30 3.98 0.04
C TYR A 60 -0.87 4.86 1.16
N MET A 61 -1.31 4.25 2.27
CA MET A 61 -1.91 4.90 3.44
C MET A 61 -1.06 4.69 4.70
N ASP A 62 0.17 4.19 4.56
CA ASP A 62 1.07 3.85 5.67
C ASP A 62 1.58 5.09 6.42
N PRO A 63 2.03 4.95 7.68
CA PRO A 63 2.52 6.07 8.48
C PRO A 63 3.70 6.82 7.84
N GLY A 64 4.46 6.17 6.95
CA GLY A 64 5.57 6.81 6.23
C GLY A 64 5.13 7.97 5.34
N ASN A 65 3.95 7.85 4.71
CA ASN A 65 3.39 8.92 3.88
C ASN A 65 2.77 10.06 4.71
N TRP A 66 2.37 9.79 5.96
CA TRP A 66 1.67 10.78 6.78
C TRP A 66 2.58 11.95 7.14
N ALA A 67 3.86 11.70 7.39
CA ALA A 67 4.81 12.74 7.74
C ALA A 67 4.94 13.81 6.64
N THR A 68 4.97 13.40 5.37
CA THR A 68 5.07 14.33 4.23
C THR A 68 3.76 15.07 3.98
N ASP A 69 2.61 14.41 4.15
CA ASP A 69 1.29 15.05 4.00
C ASP A 69 1.00 16.04 5.15
N LEU A 70 1.35 15.70 6.40
CA LEU A 70 1.24 16.58 7.55
C LEU A 70 2.14 17.81 7.41
N ALA A 71 3.42 17.60 7.03
CA ALA A 71 4.36 18.69 6.81
C ALA A 71 3.94 19.58 5.63
N GLY A 72 3.37 18.98 4.58
CA GLY A 72 2.85 19.70 3.42
C GLY A 72 1.65 20.59 3.78
N GLY A 73 0.70 20.04 4.53
CA GLY A 73 -0.49 20.76 4.99
C GLY A 73 -0.16 21.88 5.99
N SER A 74 0.71 21.60 6.97
CA SER A 74 1.08 22.57 8.01
C SER A 74 1.85 23.77 7.44
N LYS A 75 2.79 23.55 6.51
CA LYS A 75 3.61 24.61 5.91
C LYS A 75 2.93 25.36 4.78
N PHE A 76 2.27 24.65 3.88
CA PHE A 76 1.84 25.20 2.59
C PHE A 76 0.32 25.19 2.37
N GLY A 77 -0.43 24.87 3.42
CA GLY A 77 -1.88 24.77 3.38
C GLY A 77 -2.33 23.75 2.32
N TYR A 78 -3.31 24.12 1.51
CA TYR A 78 -3.89 23.22 0.49
C TYR A 78 -3.08 23.13 -0.81
N THR A 79 -1.96 23.85 -0.95
CA THR A 79 -1.24 23.99 -2.23
C THR A 79 -0.69 22.68 -2.76
N LEU A 80 -0.30 21.76 -1.88
CA LEU A 80 0.32 20.49 -2.26
C LEU A 80 -0.71 19.38 -2.58
N LEU A 81 -2.01 19.64 -2.48
CA LEU A 81 -3.06 18.70 -2.90
C LEU A 81 -2.94 18.29 -4.38
N SER A 82 -2.54 19.22 -5.25
CA SER A 82 -2.28 18.89 -6.66
C SER A 82 -1.14 17.88 -6.83
N VAL A 83 -0.14 17.90 -5.93
CA VAL A 83 0.98 16.95 -5.95
C VAL A 83 0.53 15.58 -5.47
N VAL A 84 -0.26 15.51 -4.39
CA VAL A 84 -0.87 14.25 -3.91
C VAL A 84 -1.73 13.61 -5.02
N LEU A 85 -2.54 14.41 -5.73
CA LEU A 85 -3.33 13.94 -6.87
C LEU A 85 -2.45 13.41 -8.00
N LEU A 86 -1.44 14.17 -8.43
CA LEU A 86 -0.52 13.75 -9.48
C LEU A 86 0.20 12.45 -9.12
N SER A 87 0.66 12.36 -7.88
CA SER A 87 1.32 11.19 -7.34
C SER A 87 0.42 9.95 -7.38
N ASN A 88 -0.85 10.11 -6.98
CA ASN A 88 -1.81 9.02 -7.05
C ASN A 88 -2.14 8.59 -8.49
N LEU A 89 -2.20 9.53 -9.44
CA LEU A 89 -2.37 9.19 -10.86
C LEU A 89 -1.19 8.36 -11.39
N MET A 90 0.04 8.69 -10.98
CA MET A 90 1.23 7.88 -11.28
C MET A 90 1.13 6.49 -10.65
N ALA A 91 0.66 6.40 -9.39
CA ALA A 91 0.43 5.12 -8.73
C ALA A 91 -0.57 4.25 -9.49
N ILE A 92 -1.74 4.80 -9.87
CA ILE A 92 -2.76 4.09 -10.66
C ILE A 92 -2.18 3.57 -11.97
N LEU A 93 -1.36 4.37 -12.67
CA LEU A 93 -0.70 3.96 -13.90
C LEU A 93 0.24 2.78 -13.66
N LEU A 94 1.19 2.90 -12.72
CA LEU A 94 2.20 1.88 -12.44
C LEU A 94 1.56 0.58 -11.94
N GLN A 95 0.56 0.70 -11.06
CA GLN A 95 -0.21 -0.45 -10.54
C GLN A 95 -1.05 -1.11 -11.63
N GLY A 96 -1.61 -0.32 -12.55
CA GLY A 96 -2.29 -0.83 -13.75
C GLY A 96 -1.36 -1.61 -14.68
N LEU A 97 -0.07 -1.24 -14.75
CA LEU A 97 0.93 -1.98 -15.52
C LEU A 97 1.37 -3.26 -14.79
N ALA A 98 1.58 -3.20 -13.48
CA ALA A 98 1.95 -4.36 -12.66
C ALA A 98 0.86 -5.45 -12.69
N SER A 99 -0.41 -5.07 -12.54
CA SER A 99 -1.54 -5.98 -12.65
C SER A 99 -1.66 -6.59 -14.05
N LYS A 100 -1.49 -5.77 -15.10
CA LYS A 100 -1.50 -6.24 -16.50
C LYS A 100 -0.39 -7.26 -16.75
N LEU A 101 0.82 -7.02 -16.23
CA LEU A 101 1.93 -7.98 -16.32
C LEU A 101 1.52 -9.33 -15.71
N GLY A 102 1.03 -9.32 -14.46
CA GLY A 102 0.61 -10.53 -13.74
C GLY A 102 -0.48 -11.32 -14.47
N ILE A 103 -1.47 -10.63 -15.05
CA ILE A 103 -2.61 -11.26 -15.75
C ILE A 103 -2.21 -11.79 -17.13
N VAL A 104 -1.44 -11.03 -17.90
CA VAL A 104 -1.12 -11.38 -19.29
C VAL A 104 -0.03 -12.43 -19.38
N THR A 105 1.03 -12.27 -18.56
CA THR A 105 2.20 -13.16 -18.60
C THR A 105 2.06 -14.36 -17.65
N GLY A 106 1.19 -14.27 -16.64
CA GLY A 106 1.09 -15.27 -15.58
C GLY A 106 2.38 -15.42 -14.78
N ARG A 107 3.24 -14.40 -14.77
CA ARG A 107 4.43 -14.24 -13.94
C ARG A 107 4.25 -12.99 -13.07
N ASP A 108 4.65 -13.05 -11.81
CA ASP A 108 4.79 -11.82 -11.02
C ASP A 108 6.02 -11.02 -11.49
N LEU A 109 6.12 -9.76 -11.06
CA LEU A 109 7.20 -8.86 -11.47
C LEU A 109 8.59 -9.39 -11.05
N ALA A 110 8.72 -10.06 -9.90
CA ALA A 110 9.99 -10.60 -9.43
C ALA A 110 10.42 -11.80 -10.29
N GLN A 111 9.48 -12.69 -10.63
CA GLN A 111 9.67 -13.78 -11.58
C GLN A 111 10.03 -13.26 -12.97
N ALA A 112 9.33 -12.23 -13.46
CA ALA A 112 9.63 -11.61 -14.75
C ALA A 112 11.05 -11.02 -14.78
N CYS A 113 11.46 -10.30 -13.73
CA CYS A 113 12.81 -9.78 -13.60
C CYS A 113 13.85 -10.91 -13.58
N ARG A 114 13.63 -11.96 -12.79
CA ARG A 114 14.53 -13.13 -12.71
C ARG A 114 14.66 -13.88 -14.03
N ASP A 115 13.55 -14.05 -14.74
CA ASP A 115 13.48 -14.81 -15.99
C ASP A 115 14.00 -14.01 -17.20
N HIS A 116 14.06 -12.68 -17.10
CA HIS A 116 14.54 -11.80 -18.17
C HIS A 116 16.00 -11.34 -17.96
N TYR A 117 16.41 -11.03 -16.72
CA TYR A 117 17.75 -10.52 -16.43
C TYR A 117 18.78 -11.63 -16.14
N SER A 118 20.07 -11.25 -16.12
CA SER A 118 21.16 -12.14 -15.69
C SER A 118 21.13 -12.37 -14.17
N ARG A 119 21.76 -13.46 -13.70
CA ARG A 119 21.81 -13.79 -12.25
C ARG A 119 22.34 -12.64 -11.38
N PRO A 120 23.43 -11.93 -11.74
CA PRO A 120 23.95 -10.84 -10.91
C PRO A 120 22.97 -9.68 -10.79
N VAL A 121 22.33 -9.27 -11.89
CA VAL A 121 21.35 -8.18 -11.90
C VAL A 121 20.11 -8.55 -11.08
N SER A 122 19.61 -9.78 -11.27
CA SER A 122 18.48 -10.30 -10.49
C SER A 122 18.77 -10.33 -8.99
N LEU A 123 20.00 -10.68 -8.59
CA LEU A 123 20.40 -10.69 -7.18
C LEU A 123 20.51 -9.26 -6.63
N ALA A 124 21.08 -8.33 -7.38
CA ALA A 124 21.14 -6.92 -6.99
C ALA A 124 19.74 -6.32 -6.80
N LEU A 125 18.81 -6.59 -7.73
CA LEU A 125 17.42 -6.16 -7.63
C LEU A 125 16.73 -6.76 -6.40
N TRP A 126 16.99 -8.03 -6.09
CA TRP A 126 16.49 -8.66 -4.88
C TRP A 126 16.99 -7.96 -3.62
N VAL A 127 18.31 -7.74 -3.49
CA VAL A 127 18.89 -7.05 -2.31
C VAL A 127 18.31 -5.65 -2.12
N ILE A 128 18.19 -4.87 -3.20
CA ILE A 128 17.61 -3.52 -3.13
C ILE A 128 16.14 -3.59 -2.70
N CYS A 129 15.38 -4.55 -3.22
CA CYS A 129 13.99 -4.73 -2.86
C CYS A 129 13.81 -5.16 -1.40
N GLU A 130 14.67 -6.04 -0.89
CA GLU A 130 14.68 -6.45 0.51
C GLU A 130 14.95 -5.28 1.45
N ILE A 131 15.95 -4.44 1.12
CA ILE A 131 16.27 -3.23 1.89
C ILE A 131 15.07 -2.27 1.87
N ALA A 132 14.42 -2.09 0.72
CA ALA A 132 13.24 -1.22 0.60
C ALA A 132 12.05 -1.73 1.44
N ILE A 133 11.82 -3.05 1.48
CA ILE A 133 10.78 -3.66 2.30
C ILE A 133 11.10 -3.49 3.78
N ALA A 134 12.35 -3.73 4.19
CA ALA A 134 12.78 -3.53 5.58
C ALA A 134 12.66 -2.07 6.03
N ALA A 135 12.97 -1.11 5.15
CA ALA A 135 12.81 0.31 5.43
C ALA A 135 11.33 0.71 5.57
N CYS A 136 10.44 0.14 4.75
CA CYS A 136 9.01 0.33 4.88
C CYS A 136 8.50 -0.24 6.20
N ASP A 137 8.85 -1.49 6.51
CA ASP A 137 8.44 -2.17 7.73
C ASP A 137 8.89 -1.42 9.00
N LEU A 138 10.08 -0.81 8.95
CA LEU A 138 10.57 0.05 10.03
C LEU A 138 9.62 1.23 10.29
N ALA A 139 9.14 1.91 9.24
CA ALA A 139 8.20 3.02 9.38
C ALA A 139 6.86 2.57 9.99
N GLU A 140 6.40 1.36 9.66
CA GLU A 140 5.14 0.78 10.14
C GLU A 140 5.21 0.38 11.62
N VAL A 141 6.29 -0.30 12.00
CA VAL A 141 6.55 -0.71 13.39
C VAL A 141 6.70 0.52 14.28
N ILE A 142 7.44 1.53 13.82
CA ILE A 142 7.59 2.80 14.54
C ILE A 142 6.24 3.52 14.66
N GLY A 143 5.48 3.64 13.56
CA GLY A 143 4.16 4.29 13.58
C GLY A 143 3.17 3.61 14.52
N SER A 144 3.13 2.28 14.51
CA SER A 144 2.28 1.49 15.41
C SER A 144 2.73 1.61 16.88
N ALA A 145 4.03 1.58 17.14
CA ALA A 145 4.57 1.74 18.49
C ALA A 145 4.31 3.16 19.03
N ILE A 146 4.41 4.19 18.18
CA ILE A 146 4.02 5.56 18.52
C ILE A 146 2.53 5.61 18.83
N ALA A 147 1.67 5.00 18.01
CA ALA A 147 0.23 4.97 18.28
C ALA A 147 -0.10 4.32 19.64
N LEU A 148 0.54 3.21 19.98
CA LEU A 148 0.39 2.54 21.28
C LEU A 148 0.89 3.42 22.44
N ASN A 149 2.00 4.14 22.24
CA ASN A 149 2.52 5.08 23.22
C ASN A 149 1.54 6.23 23.47
N LEU A 150 0.97 6.80 22.40
CA LEU A 150 0.03 7.92 22.47
C LEU A 150 -1.32 7.51 23.08
N LEU A 151 -1.84 6.33 22.77
CA LEU A 151 -3.14 5.85 23.27
C LEU A 151 -3.09 5.32 24.70
N PHE A 152 -2.06 4.55 25.04
CA PHE A 152 -2.02 3.76 26.28
C PHE A 152 -0.85 4.14 27.20
N GLY A 153 0.00 5.09 26.80
CA GLY A 153 1.20 5.46 27.56
C GLY A 153 2.28 4.36 27.59
N ILE A 154 2.20 3.36 26.69
CA ILE A 154 3.13 2.23 26.67
C ILE A 154 4.50 2.72 26.18
N PRO A 155 5.62 2.42 26.87
CA PRO A 155 6.95 2.79 26.39
C PRO A 155 7.26 2.21 25.01
N LEU A 156 7.93 2.98 24.14
CA LEU A 156 8.21 2.59 22.76
C LEU A 156 8.85 1.19 22.61
N PRO A 157 9.85 0.76 23.42
CA PRO A 157 10.42 -0.58 23.29
C PRO A 157 9.39 -1.70 23.52
N VAL A 158 8.45 -1.49 24.44
CA VAL A 158 7.36 -2.43 24.72
C VAL A 158 6.32 -2.38 23.60
N GLY A 159 6.02 -1.19 23.08
CA GLY A 159 5.16 -1.02 21.90
C GLY A 159 5.70 -1.77 20.69
N ILE A 160 7.00 -1.65 20.40
CA ILE A 160 7.68 -2.40 19.32
C ILE A 160 7.56 -3.92 19.55
N ALA A 161 7.77 -4.39 20.77
CA ALA A 161 7.63 -5.82 21.10
C ALA A 161 6.18 -6.33 20.91
N ILE A 162 5.19 -5.51 21.25
CA ILE A 162 3.77 -5.81 21.00
C ILE A 162 3.50 -5.87 19.50
N THR A 163 4.05 -4.95 18.72
CA THR A 163 3.90 -4.95 17.25
C THR A 163 4.71 -6.05 16.55
N ALA A 164 5.61 -6.74 17.25
CA ALA A 164 6.20 -7.97 16.74
C ALA A 164 5.24 -9.17 16.90
N LEU A 165 4.39 -9.14 17.93
CA LEU A 165 3.39 -10.18 18.21
C LEU A 165 2.16 -10.08 17.29
N ASP A 166 1.80 -8.87 16.85
CA ASP A 166 0.67 -8.69 15.92
C ASP A 166 0.85 -9.48 14.62
N VAL A 167 2.09 -9.69 14.18
CA VAL A 167 2.37 -10.47 12.98
C VAL A 167 1.97 -11.93 13.18
N LEU A 168 2.11 -12.47 14.39
CA LEU A 168 1.62 -13.83 14.64
C LEU A 168 0.09 -13.92 14.48
N LEU A 169 -0.64 -12.86 14.87
CA LEU A 169 -2.09 -12.77 14.68
C LEU A 169 -2.45 -12.68 13.19
N VAL A 170 -1.73 -11.83 12.45
CA VAL A 170 -1.80 -11.69 10.99
C VAL A 170 -1.59 -13.03 10.29
N LEU A 171 -0.52 -13.74 10.64
CA LEU A 171 -0.17 -15.01 10.03
C LEU A 171 -1.17 -16.11 10.37
N PHE A 172 -1.73 -16.08 11.57
CA PHE A 172 -2.84 -16.94 11.95
C PHE A 172 -4.09 -16.70 11.09
N LEU A 173 -4.39 -15.43 10.79
CA LEU A 173 -5.52 -15.05 9.93
C LEU A 173 -5.29 -15.44 8.46
N GLN A 174 -4.05 -15.32 7.96
CA GLN A 174 -3.68 -15.79 6.61
C GLN A 174 -3.96 -17.29 6.44
N HIS A 175 -3.65 -18.10 7.46
CA HIS A 175 -3.92 -19.56 7.45
C HIS A 175 -5.41 -19.90 7.32
N LYS A 176 -6.32 -19.01 7.76
CA LYS A 176 -7.78 -19.23 7.68
C LYS A 176 -8.39 -18.86 6.32
N GLY A 177 -7.65 -18.16 5.46
CA GLY A 177 -8.02 -17.90 4.07
C GLY A 177 -7.98 -16.42 3.66
N PHE A 178 -7.70 -16.20 2.38
CA PHE A 178 -7.40 -14.86 1.83
C PHE A 178 -8.58 -13.87 1.88
N ARG A 179 -9.83 -14.35 1.82
CA ARG A 179 -11.02 -13.47 1.94
C ARG A 179 -11.14 -12.81 3.31
N LEU A 180 -10.69 -13.50 4.36
CA LEU A 180 -10.70 -12.94 5.71
C LEU A 180 -9.67 -11.82 5.84
N VAL A 181 -8.49 -12.01 5.22
CA VAL A 181 -7.45 -10.97 5.13
C VAL A 181 -7.97 -9.78 4.33
N GLU A 182 -8.54 -9.98 3.14
CA GLU A 182 -9.15 -8.92 2.33
C GLU A 182 -10.22 -8.14 3.13
N ALA A 183 -11.10 -8.84 3.86
CA ALA A 183 -12.12 -8.20 4.69
C ALA A 183 -11.53 -7.39 5.86
N LEU A 184 -10.47 -7.89 6.50
CA LEU A 184 -9.75 -7.17 7.56
C LEU A 184 -9.11 -5.89 7.02
N VAL A 185 -8.42 -5.98 5.88
CA VAL A 185 -7.81 -4.81 5.20
C VAL A 185 -8.86 -3.75 4.92
N VAL A 186 -10.02 -4.14 4.38
CA VAL A 186 -11.12 -3.20 4.10
C VAL A 186 -11.68 -2.58 5.39
N ALA A 187 -11.80 -3.36 6.48
CA ALA A 187 -12.24 -2.84 7.77
C ALA A 187 -11.24 -1.82 8.38
N LEU A 188 -9.94 -2.07 8.24
CA LEU A 188 -8.89 -1.14 8.68
C LEU A 188 -8.91 0.14 7.85
N ILE A 189 -9.03 0.05 6.52
CA ILE A 189 -9.19 1.22 5.63
C ILE A 189 -10.44 2.03 6.01
N ALA A 190 -11.57 1.36 6.25
CA ALA A 190 -12.80 2.03 6.66
C ALA A 190 -12.64 2.74 8.01
N THR A 191 -11.91 2.14 8.95
CA THR A 191 -11.57 2.77 10.24
C THR A 191 -10.75 4.05 10.03
N ILE A 192 -9.68 3.99 9.23
CA ILE A 192 -8.83 5.15 8.92
C ILE A 192 -9.66 6.27 8.26
N ALA A 193 -10.46 5.90 7.25
CA ALA A 193 -11.33 6.85 6.55
C ALA A 193 -12.36 7.50 7.48
N ALA A 194 -12.96 6.73 8.39
CA ALA A 194 -13.92 7.25 9.37
C ALA A 194 -13.27 8.22 10.36
N CYS A 195 -12.04 7.92 10.82
CA CYS A 195 -11.28 8.77 11.72
C CYS A 195 -10.95 10.12 11.07
N PHE A 196 -10.39 10.12 9.85
CA PHE A 196 -10.08 11.37 9.15
C PHE A 196 -11.32 12.12 8.68
N LEU A 197 -12.41 11.43 8.34
CA LEU A 197 -13.68 12.08 8.05
C LEU A 197 -14.21 12.84 9.27
N PHE A 198 -14.13 12.23 10.46
CA PHE A 198 -14.48 12.88 11.72
C PHE A 198 -13.61 14.12 11.97
N GLU A 199 -12.29 14.02 11.76
CA GLU A 199 -11.37 15.16 11.91
C GLU A 199 -11.65 16.30 10.92
N ILE A 200 -11.93 15.99 9.65
CA ILE A 200 -12.33 16.99 8.65
C ILE A 200 -13.59 17.74 9.08
N ILE A 201 -14.61 17.01 9.56
CA ILE A 201 -15.88 17.61 9.96
C ILE A 201 -15.68 18.60 11.11
N ILE A 202 -14.77 18.28 12.04
CA ILE A 202 -14.46 19.16 13.18
C ILE A 202 -13.57 20.33 12.75
N ALA A 203 -12.57 20.07 11.89
CA ALA A 203 -11.64 21.08 11.41
C ALA A 203 -12.32 22.18 10.56
N ARG A 204 -13.48 21.88 9.96
CA ARG A 204 -14.27 22.79 9.10
C ARG A 204 -13.40 23.52 8.06
N PRO A 205 -12.71 22.78 7.17
CA PRO A 205 -11.89 23.39 6.14
C PRO A 205 -12.74 24.20 5.15
N ASP A 206 -12.12 25.23 4.57
CA ASP A 206 -12.70 25.94 3.43
C ASP A 206 -12.67 25.03 2.18
N MET A 207 -13.82 24.44 1.86
CA MET A 207 -13.98 23.52 0.74
C MET A 207 -13.65 24.16 -0.62
N VAL A 208 -13.81 25.48 -0.77
CA VAL A 208 -13.45 26.18 -2.00
C VAL A 208 -11.93 26.24 -2.12
N ALA A 209 -11.23 26.55 -1.03
CA ALA A 209 -9.78 26.56 -0.99
C ALA A 209 -9.18 25.16 -1.18
N VAL A 210 -9.81 24.12 -0.61
CA VAL A 210 -9.44 22.71 -0.83
C VAL A 210 -9.58 22.34 -2.32
N ALA A 211 -10.72 22.67 -2.95
CA ALA A 211 -10.92 22.41 -4.38
C ALA A 211 -9.90 23.17 -5.25
N ALA A 212 -9.57 24.42 -4.89
CA ALA A 212 -8.54 25.20 -5.56
C ALA A 212 -7.12 24.64 -5.36
N GLY A 213 -6.88 23.90 -4.27
CA GLY A 213 -5.61 23.22 -3.99
C GLY A 213 -5.30 22.07 -4.94
N PHE A 214 -6.31 21.48 -5.57
CA PHE A 214 -6.11 20.45 -6.61
C PHE A 214 -5.62 21.03 -7.95
N VAL A 215 -5.66 22.35 -8.13
CA VAL A 215 -5.14 23.04 -9.32
C VAL A 215 -3.64 23.29 -9.12
N PRO A 216 -2.76 22.76 -10.00
CA PRO A 216 -1.31 22.95 -9.87
C PRO A 216 -0.94 24.43 -9.93
N ARG A 217 -0.16 24.90 -8.95
CA ARG A 217 0.36 26.28 -8.92
C ARG A 217 1.83 26.33 -9.34
N PRO A 218 2.24 27.32 -10.15
CA PRO A 218 3.66 27.49 -10.52
C PRO A 218 4.59 27.71 -9.32
N SER A 219 4.06 28.19 -8.19
CA SER A 219 4.81 28.39 -6.95
C SER A 219 5.50 27.13 -6.44
N ILE A 220 4.92 25.95 -6.71
CA ILE A 220 5.48 24.65 -6.31
C ILE A 220 6.88 24.45 -6.90
N LEU A 221 7.14 24.97 -8.10
CA LEU A 221 8.44 24.87 -8.78
C LEU A 221 9.38 26.03 -8.45
N SER A 222 8.85 27.17 -8.03
CA SER A 222 9.64 28.39 -7.74
C SER A 222 10.18 28.43 -6.31
N ASP A 223 9.48 27.83 -5.35
CA ASP A 223 9.88 27.77 -3.95
C ASP A 223 10.59 26.43 -3.64
N GLY A 224 11.85 26.51 -3.24
CA GLY A 224 12.67 25.33 -2.94
C GLY A 224 12.15 24.45 -1.81
N HIS A 225 11.45 25.04 -0.82
CA HIS A 225 10.86 24.27 0.27
C HIS A 225 9.57 23.56 -0.16
N GLN A 226 8.73 24.22 -0.97
CA GLN A 226 7.55 23.58 -1.57
C GLN A 226 7.97 22.44 -2.50
N LEU A 227 8.97 22.68 -3.33
CA LEU A 227 9.51 21.68 -4.25
C LEU A 227 10.07 20.47 -3.50
N TYR A 228 10.78 20.68 -2.39
CA TYR A 228 11.32 19.59 -1.57
C TYR A 228 10.22 18.67 -1.02
N ILE A 229 9.17 19.26 -0.41
CA ILE A 229 8.04 18.44 0.08
C ILE A 229 7.27 17.80 -1.07
N ALA A 230 7.10 18.50 -2.19
CA ALA A 230 6.45 17.95 -3.38
C ALA A 230 7.20 16.72 -3.93
N ILE A 231 8.53 16.80 -4.02
CA ILE A 231 9.38 15.65 -4.40
C ILE A 231 9.26 14.54 -3.36
N GLY A 232 9.17 14.88 -2.06
CA GLY A 232 8.92 13.93 -0.98
C GLY A 232 7.61 13.16 -1.15
N ILE A 233 6.50 13.85 -1.39
CA ILE A 233 5.17 13.24 -1.65
C ILE A 233 5.24 12.31 -2.87
N LEU A 234 5.83 12.79 -3.99
CA LEU A 234 5.99 11.99 -5.20
C LEU A 234 6.85 10.74 -4.97
N GLY A 235 7.96 10.89 -4.25
CA GLY A 235 8.90 9.81 -3.96
C GLY A 235 8.31 8.76 -3.02
N ALA A 236 7.61 9.18 -1.97
CA ALA A 236 7.01 8.29 -0.98
C ALA A 236 5.88 7.44 -1.57
N THR A 237 5.16 7.97 -2.57
CA THR A 237 4.02 7.28 -3.17
C THR A 237 4.43 6.04 -3.97
N VAL A 238 5.57 6.03 -4.65
CA VAL A 238 5.94 4.86 -5.48
C VAL A 238 6.62 3.81 -4.61
N MET A 239 5.82 2.94 -3.99
CA MET A 239 6.31 1.80 -3.21
C MET A 239 6.65 0.60 -4.11
N PRO A 240 7.94 0.24 -4.29
CA PRO A 240 8.32 -0.82 -5.21
C PRO A 240 7.73 -2.18 -4.83
N HIS A 241 7.71 -2.50 -3.53
CA HIS A 241 7.18 -3.76 -3.00
C HIS A 241 5.70 -3.95 -3.34
N ASN A 242 4.91 -2.87 -3.42
CA ASN A 242 3.51 -2.93 -3.83
C ASN A 242 3.33 -3.30 -5.30
N LEU A 243 4.29 -2.97 -6.18
CA LEU A 243 4.25 -3.40 -7.58
C LEU A 243 4.43 -4.92 -7.69
N TYR A 244 5.36 -5.49 -6.90
CA TYR A 244 5.54 -6.92 -6.80
C TYR A 244 4.29 -7.61 -6.22
N LEU A 245 3.76 -7.07 -5.12
CA LEU A 245 2.55 -7.57 -4.48
C LEU A 245 1.37 -7.59 -5.46
N HIS A 246 1.08 -6.48 -6.13
CA HIS A 246 -0.07 -6.37 -7.02
C HIS A 246 0.03 -7.33 -8.20
N SER A 247 1.22 -7.46 -8.81
CA SER A 247 1.45 -8.38 -9.93
C SER A 247 1.25 -9.86 -9.57
N SER A 248 1.34 -10.20 -8.28
CA SER A 248 1.14 -11.54 -7.75
C SER A 248 -0.32 -11.75 -7.28
N VAL A 249 -0.89 -10.82 -6.51
CA VAL A 249 -2.23 -10.98 -5.93
C VAL A 249 -3.32 -11.03 -7.00
N VAL A 250 -3.15 -10.36 -8.15
CA VAL A 250 -4.09 -10.49 -9.29
C VAL A 250 -4.18 -11.92 -9.84
N GLN A 251 -3.19 -12.77 -9.58
CA GLN A 251 -3.17 -14.17 -10.00
C GLN A 251 -4.00 -15.09 -9.09
N THR A 252 -4.51 -14.58 -7.96
CA THR A 252 -5.42 -15.32 -7.06
C THR A 252 -6.81 -15.54 -7.67
N ARG A 253 -7.20 -14.72 -8.66
CA ARG A 253 -8.51 -14.79 -9.32
C ARG A 253 -8.50 -15.82 -10.45
N ARG A 254 -9.48 -16.73 -10.46
CA ARG A 254 -9.65 -17.72 -11.52
C ARG A 254 -10.42 -17.11 -12.69
N TYR A 255 -9.73 -16.82 -13.78
CA TYR A 255 -10.31 -16.36 -15.05
C TYR A 255 -9.95 -17.32 -16.19
N GLU A 256 -10.71 -17.28 -17.29
CA GLU A 256 -10.42 -18.07 -18.49
C GLU A 256 -9.12 -17.61 -19.16
N GLU A 257 -8.26 -18.55 -19.54
CA GLU A 257 -6.99 -18.26 -20.19
C GLU A 257 -7.11 -17.86 -21.67
N THR A 258 -8.33 -17.61 -22.16
CA THR A 258 -8.60 -17.10 -23.50
C THR A 258 -8.21 -15.62 -23.64
N PRO A 259 -7.92 -15.12 -24.85
CA PRO A 259 -7.66 -13.69 -25.06
C PRO A 259 -8.78 -12.77 -24.55
N ALA A 260 -10.04 -13.22 -24.69
CA ALA A 260 -11.21 -12.52 -24.17
C ALA A 260 -11.24 -12.51 -22.64
N GLY A 261 -10.97 -13.65 -21.99
CA GLY A 261 -10.89 -13.79 -20.54
C GLY A 261 -9.78 -12.93 -19.93
N ARG A 262 -8.59 -12.91 -20.53
CA ARG A 262 -7.48 -12.03 -20.11
C ARG A 262 -7.82 -10.55 -20.24
N ARG A 263 -8.42 -10.13 -21.36
CA ARG A 263 -8.85 -8.72 -21.56
C ARG A 263 -9.89 -8.30 -20.52
N MET A 264 -10.82 -9.20 -20.18
CA MET A 264 -11.81 -8.99 -19.12
C MET A 264 -11.13 -8.84 -17.76
N ALA A 265 -10.23 -9.75 -17.39
CA ALA A 265 -9.50 -9.72 -16.12
C ALA A 265 -8.68 -8.43 -15.98
N VAL A 266 -7.98 -7.98 -17.03
CA VAL A 266 -7.24 -6.71 -17.01
C VAL A 266 -8.16 -5.51 -16.76
N ARG A 267 -9.34 -5.47 -17.41
CA ARG A 267 -10.29 -4.37 -17.20
C ARG A 267 -10.82 -4.33 -15.77
N TYR A 268 -11.19 -5.47 -15.20
CA TYR A 268 -11.69 -5.52 -13.82
C TYR A 268 -10.59 -5.26 -12.79
N ALA A 269 -9.39 -5.79 -12.98
CA ALA A 269 -8.26 -5.52 -12.10
C ALA A 269 -7.86 -4.03 -12.13
N PHE A 270 -7.85 -3.41 -13.31
CA PHE A 270 -7.58 -1.98 -13.43
C PHE A 270 -8.67 -1.13 -12.76
N LEU A 271 -9.94 -1.51 -12.91
CA LEU A 271 -11.05 -0.83 -12.25
C LEU A 271 -10.95 -0.96 -10.72
N ASP A 272 -10.71 -2.16 -10.21
CA ASP A 272 -10.52 -2.44 -8.78
C ASP A 272 -9.38 -1.61 -8.20
N SER A 273 -8.20 -1.63 -8.83
CA SER A 273 -7.06 -0.84 -8.39
C SER A 273 -7.31 0.66 -8.47
N THR A 274 -8.00 1.13 -9.52
CA THR A 274 -8.31 2.56 -9.68
C THR A 274 -9.24 3.04 -8.56
N ILE A 275 -10.29 2.28 -8.25
CA ILE A 275 -11.22 2.62 -7.17
C ILE A 275 -10.49 2.62 -5.83
N ALA A 276 -9.72 1.57 -5.54
CA ALA A 276 -9.01 1.44 -4.27
C ALA A 276 -7.94 2.55 -4.07
N LEU A 277 -7.15 2.87 -5.09
CA LEU A 277 -6.16 3.95 -5.03
C LEU A 277 -6.81 5.34 -5.03
N THR A 278 -8.01 5.49 -5.60
CA THR A 278 -8.78 6.73 -5.44
C THR A 278 -9.23 6.90 -3.98
N CYS A 279 -9.57 5.83 -3.28
CA CYS A 279 -9.79 5.90 -1.83
C CYS A 279 -8.51 6.30 -1.08
N ALA A 280 -7.34 5.79 -1.47
CA ALA A 280 -6.05 6.21 -0.91
C ALA A 280 -5.78 7.71 -1.09
N LEU A 281 -6.06 8.25 -2.28
CA LEU A 281 -5.99 9.69 -2.55
C LEU A 281 -6.86 10.49 -1.59
N PHE A 282 -8.10 10.06 -1.33
CA PHE A 282 -8.97 10.79 -0.40
C PHE A 282 -8.44 10.78 1.03
N ILE A 283 -7.79 9.70 1.46
CA ILE A 283 -7.17 9.64 2.80
C ILE A 283 -5.95 10.55 2.88
N ASN A 284 -5.04 10.49 1.90
CA ASN A 284 -3.85 11.35 1.88
C ASN A 284 -4.23 12.84 1.75
N ALA A 285 -5.22 13.14 0.90
CA ALA A 285 -5.80 14.48 0.84
C ALA A 285 -6.46 14.88 2.16
N ALA A 286 -7.13 13.96 2.87
CA ALA A 286 -7.74 14.25 4.16
C ALA A 286 -6.69 14.60 5.22
N ILE A 287 -5.59 13.86 5.29
CA ILE A 287 -4.46 14.13 6.20
C ILE A 287 -3.92 15.54 5.96
N LEU A 288 -3.64 15.87 4.70
CA LEU A 288 -3.11 17.17 4.30
C LEU A 288 -4.12 18.30 4.60
N VAL A 289 -5.41 18.09 4.31
CA VAL A 289 -6.47 19.07 4.57
C VAL A 289 -6.65 19.30 6.07
N VAL A 290 -6.64 18.25 6.89
CA VAL A 290 -6.70 18.39 8.35
C VAL A 290 -5.50 19.18 8.84
N ALA A 291 -4.28 18.80 8.44
CA ALA A 291 -3.07 19.52 8.83
C ALA A 291 -3.08 21.01 8.43
N ALA A 292 -3.58 21.32 7.23
CA ALA A 292 -3.75 22.68 6.76
C ALA A 292 -4.83 23.44 7.55
N ALA A 293 -5.97 22.82 7.80
CA ALA A 293 -7.08 23.47 8.50
C ALA A 293 -6.81 23.68 9.99
N THR A 294 -6.00 22.84 10.62
CA THR A 294 -5.66 22.91 12.05
C THR A 294 -4.37 23.66 12.33
N PHE A 295 -3.27 23.29 11.66
CA PHE A 295 -1.94 23.77 12.02
C PHE A 295 -1.56 25.04 11.26
N HIS A 296 -1.82 25.09 9.95
CA HIS A 296 -1.44 26.24 9.12
C HIS A 296 -2.21 27.51 9.49
N THR A 297 -3.53 27.40 9.69
CA THR A 297 -4.39 28.51 10.14
C THR A 297 -4.03 29.02 11.53
N SER A 298 -3.52 28.13 12.40
CA SER A 298 -3.09 28.45 13.76
C SER A 298 -1.63 28.90 13.85
N GLY A 299 -0.93 29.08 12.72
CA GLY A 299 0.47 29.52 12.67
C GLY A 299 1.52 28.46 13.03
N HIS A 300 1.11 27.21 13.25
CA HIS A 300 2.01 26.09 13.60
C HIS A 300 2.55 25.44 12.31
N THR A 301 3.60 26.04 11.74
CA THR A 301 4.16 25.62 10.46
C THR A 301 5.30 24.59 10.59
N GLU A 302 5.72 24.24 11.79
CA GLU A 302 6.82 23.29 12.02
C GLU A 302 6.35 21.87 12.39
N VAL A 303 5.05 21.58 12.25
CA VAL A 303 4.50 20.24 12.50
C VAL A 303 4.93 19.29 11.37
N ALA A 304 5.99 18.51 11.65
CA ALA A 304 6.50 17.47 10.75
C ALA A 304 6.40 16.07 11.39
N GLU A 305 6.37 15.98 12.72
CA GLU A 305 6.30 14.70 13.43
C GLU A 305 4.86 14.32 13.79
N ILE A 306 4.60 13.01 13.78
CA ILE A 306 3.29 12.42 14.10
C ILE A 306 2.91 12.70 15.56
N GLN A 307 3.92 12.74 16.45
CA GLN A 307 3.78 13.05 17.87
C GLN A 307 3.33 14.49 18.09
N ASP A 308 3.90 15.43 17.34
CA ASP A 308 3.52 16.85 17.39
C ASP A 308 2.08 17.03 16.93
N ALA A 309 1.71 16.37 15.83
CA ALA A 309 0.33 16.38 15.33
C ALA A 309 -0.64 15.87 16.42
N TYR A 310 -0.35 14.74 17.07
CA TYR A 310 -1.17 14.22 18.16
C TYR A 310 -1.33 15.23 19.30
N GLN A 311 -0.25 15.86 19.76
CA GLN A 311 -0.31 16.80 20.89
C GLN A 311 -1.10 18.06 20.56
N LEU A 312 -1.06 18.50 19.30
CA LEU A 312 -1.69 19.75 18.85
C LEU A 312 -3.14 19.58 18.38
N LEU A 313 -3.56 18.38 17.95
CA LEU A 313 -4.92 18.14 17.43
C LEU A 313 -6.02 18.45 18.46
N THR A 314 -5.96 17.89 19.68
CA THR A 314 -7.00 18.15 20.70
C THR A 314 -7.09 19.63 21.11
N PRO A 315 -5.97 20.33 21.42
CA PRO A 315 -6.02 21.75 21.75
C PRO A 315 -6.56 22.64 20.62
N LEU A 316 -6.18 22.37 19.37
CA LEU A 316 -6.54 23.23 18.23
C LEU A 316 -7.93 22.94 17.69
N LEU A 317 -8.39 21.69 17.72
CA LEU A 317 -9.75 21.32 17.30
C LEU A 317 -10.79 21.57 18.40
N GLY A 318 -10.37 21.72 19.66
CA GLY A 318 -11.26 21.99 20.79
C GLY A 318 -12.23 20.83 21.14
N VAL A 319 -12.01 19.64 20.57
CA VAL A 319 -12.83 18.44 20.81
C VAL A 319 -12.01 17.40 21.58
N ALA A 320 -12.50 17.03 22.75
CA ALA A 320 -11.92 15.98 23.55
C ALA A 320 -11.91 14.65 22.76
N GLY A 321 -10.72 14.11 22.51
CA GLY A 321 -10.54 12.84 21.82
C GLY A 321 -10.12 12.93 20.35
N ALA A 322 -9.95 14.13 19.77
CA ALA A 322 -9.44 14.27 18.39
C ALA A 322 -8.06 13.60 18.24
N SER A 323 -7.15 13.81 19.19
CA SER A 323 -5.86 13.13 19.21
C SER A 323 -5.99 11.61 19.31
N ALA A 324 -6.94 11.10 20.11
CA ALA A 324 -7.15 9.67 20.26
C ALA A 324 -7.68 9.02 18.96
N VAL A 325 -8.54 9.72 18.23
CA VAL A 325 -9.03 9.29 16.91
C VAL A 325 -7.87 9.23 15.90
N PHE A 326 -7.00 10.23 15.89
CA PHE A 326 -5.79 10.24 15.07
C PHE A 326 -4.86 9.06 15.38
N ALA A 327 -4.60 8.80 16.67
CA ALA A 327 -3.75 7.68 17.08
C ALA A 327 -4.39 6.31 16.78
N LEU A 328 -5.72 6.19 16.85
CA LEU A 328 -6.43 4.99 16.41
C LEU A 328 -6.26 4.76 14.90
N ALA A 329 -6.37 5.82 14.10
CA ALA A 329 -6.12 5.74 12.66
C ALA A 329 -4.68 5.33 12.36
N LEU A 330 -3.71 5.88 13.11
CA LEU A 330 -2.29 5.56 12.98
C LEU A 330 -2.03 4.08 13.29
N LEU A 331 -2.63 3.57 14.35
CA LEU A 331 -2.53 2.15 14.71
C LEU A 331 -3.14 1.28 13.61
N ALA A 332 -4.34 1.61 13.13
CA ALA A 332 -5.00 0.85 12.06
C ALA A 332 -4.19 0.85 10.75
N SER A 333 -3.54 1.96 10.41
CA SER A 333 -2.65 2.08 9.25
C SER A 333 -1.43 1.18 9.38
N GLY A 334 -0.71 1.27 10.51
CA GLY A 334 0.50 0.47 10.74
C GLY A 334 0.24 -1.05 10.73
N GLN A 335 -0.86 -1.50 11.36
CA GLN A 335 -1.26 -2.91 11.32
C GLN A 335 -1.51 -3.41 9.89
N ASN A 336 -2.12 -2.57 9.06
CA ASN A 336 -2.52 -2.96 7.72
C ASN A 336 -1.32 -2.99 6.76
N SER A 337 -0.38 -2.06 6.90
CA SER A 337 0.84 -2.07 6.09
C SER A 337 1.71 -3.32 6.40
N THR A 338 1.77 -3.74 7.67
CA THR A 338 2.54 -4.94 8.09
C THR A 338 2.02 -6.23 7.46
N LEU A 339 0.69 -6.35 7.25
CA LEU A 339 0.10 -7.44 6.47
C LEU A 339 0.69 -7.49 5.05
N THR A 340 0.82 -6.34 4.42
CA THR A 340 1.22 -6.24 3.02
C THR A 340 2.73 -6.35 2.82
N GLY A 341 3.52 -5.79 3.73
CA GLY A 341 4.99 -5.89 3.72
C GLY A 341 5.48 -7.32 3.83
N THR A 342 4.89 -8.11 4.74
CA THR A 342 5.24 -9.54 4.89
C THR A 342 4.89 -10.36 3.65
N LEU A 343 3.71 -10.14 3.05
CA LEU A 343 3.31 -10.78 1.80
C LEU A 343 4.22 -10.38 0.64
N ALA A 344 4.52 -9.09 0.50
CA ALA A 344 5.39 -8.59 -0.55
C ALA A 344 6.81 -9.17 -0.42
N GLY A 345 7.35 -9.26 0.80
CA GLY A 345 8.66 -9.87 1.08
C GLY A 345 8.70 -11.35 0.69
N GLN A 346 7.66 -12.11 0.98
CA GLN A 346 7.56 -13.50 0.55
C GLN A 346 7.52 -13.62 -0.98
N ILE A 347 6.71 -12.78 -1.66
CA ILE A 347 6.60 -12.78 -3.13
C ILE A 347 7.94 -12.44 -3.78
N VAL A 348 8.65 -11.44 -3.25
CA VAL A 348 9.96 -11.00 -3.76
C VAL A 348 10.99 -12.12 -3.60
N MET A 349 11.04 -12.76 -2.44
CA MET A 349 12.00 -13.84 -2.18
C MET A 349 11.70 -15.10 -3.00
N GLU A 350 10.43 -15.52 -3.09
CA GLU A 350 10.02 -16.64 -3.94
C GLU A 350 10.26 -16.35 -5.43
N GLY A 351 9.95 -15.12 -5.86
CA GLY A 351 10.08 -14.69 -7.24
C GLY A 351 11.54 -14.59 -7.69
N PHE A 352 12.41 -13.96 -6.90
CA PHE A 352 13.83 -13.76 -7.26
C PHE A 352 14.71 -14.97 -6.95
N LEU A 353 14.55 -15.61 -5.79
CA LEU A 353 15.44 -16.66 -5.30
C LEU A 353 14.87 -18.07 -5.39
N ASN A 354 13.56 -18.23 -5.63
CA ASN A 354 12.87 -19.53 -5.57
C ASN A 354 12.95 -20.20 -4.19
N ILE A 355 13.12 -19.39 -3.12
CA ILE A 355 13.21 -19.86 -1.74
C ILE A 355 11.88 -19.58 -1.03
N ARG A 356 11.32 -20.61 -0.38
CA ARG A 356 10.16 -20.48 0.50
C ARG A 356 10.58 -20.54 1.95
N ILE A 357 10.34 -19.45 2.67
CA ILE A 357 10.50 -19.40 4.13
C ILE A 357 9.10 -19.29 4.73
N ARG A 358 8.92 -19.83 5.93
CA ARG A 358 7.66 -19.69 6.66
C ARG A 358 7.46 -18.20 7.00
N PRO A 359 6.24 -17.65 6.89
CA PRO A 359 6.02 -16.23 7.09
C PRO A 359 6.49 -15.67 8.46
N TRP A 360 6.46 -16.47 9.53
CA TRP A 360 6.95 -16.03 10.85
C TRP A 360 8.48 -15.89 10.90
N LEU A 361 9.20 -16.77 10.20
CA LEU A 361 10.67 -16.71 10.02
C LEU A 361 11.08 -15.58 9.06
N ARG A 362 10.14 -15.08 8.27
CA ARG A 362 10.36 -13.96 7.37
C ARG A 362 10.20 -12.61 8.08
N ARG A 363 9.31 -12.57 9.09
CA ARG A 363 9.12 -11.38 9.92
C ARG A 363 10.22 -11.22 10.96
N LEU A 364 10.61 -12.32 11.61
CA LEU A 364 11.72 -12.35 12.56
C LEU A 364 13.06 -12.17 11.83
#